data_AF-A0A1Q8QDK8-F1
#
_entry.id   AF-A0A1Q8QDK8-F1
#
_cell.length_a   1.000
_cell.length_b   1.000
_cell.length_c   1.000
_cell.angle_alpha   90.00
_cell.angle_beta   90.00
_cell.angle_gamma   90.00
#
_symmetry.space_group_name_H-M   'P 1'
#
loop_
_entity.id
_entity.type
_entity.pdbx_description
1 polymer ?
#
loop_
_entity_poly.entity_id
_entity_poly.type
_entity_poly.pdbx_seq_one_letter_code
_entity_poly.pdbx_strand_id
1 'polypeptide(L)'
;MPTPRHRRFIRFLSVPALILSVLAVGPALAQSVDPYGDCCVAKVVMTGVTTWDVTCGSCAANPGVYTISQPDPEKLTFIGPGGIMADSRYDAAAAVCQCPSQDSRRAFEKKMRTYDGN
;
A
#
# COMPACT_ATOMS: atom_id res chain seq x y z
N MET A 1 72.88 28.21 22.60
CA MET A 1 74.01 27.58 21.89
C MET A 1 74.10 26.12 22.31
N PRO A 2 74.49 25.12 21.49
CA PRO A 2 74.24 24.80 20.08
C PRO A 2 73.47 23.44 19.91
N THR A 3 73.04 23.12 18.69
CA THR A 3 72.65 21.76 18.20
C THR A 3 73.94 20.89 17.97
N PRO A 4 73.99 19.63 17.44
CA PRO A 4 72.98 18.86 16.67
C PRO A 4 73.03 17.28 16.66
N ARG A 5 72.07 16.67 15.91
CA ARG A 5 72.11 15.41 15.06
C ARG A 5 72.36 14.04 15.74
N HIS A 6 71.83 12.88 15.32
CA HIS A 6 70.97 12.31 14.26
C HIS A 6 70.58 10.89 14.81
N ARG A 7 69.47 10.20 14.48
CA ARG A 7 69.30 9.39 13.26
C ARG A 7 67.94 8.65 13.29
N ARG A 8 67.35 8.57 12.10
CA ARG A 8 66.07 8.01 11.60
C ARG A 8 65.62 6.64 12.16
N PHE A 9 64.30 6.40 12.21
CA PHE A 9 63.54 5.29 11.58
C PHE A 9 62.02 5.52 11.78
N ILE A 10 61.32 6.22 10.87
CA ILE A 10 60.37 5.67 9.87
C ILE A 10 59.70 4.33 10.28
N ARG A 11 58.39 4.38 10.59
CA ARG A 11 57.34 3.69 9.80
C ARG A 11 55.94 4.12 10.25
N PHE A 12 55.24 4.72 9.30
CA PHE A 12 53.82 5.04 9.30
C PHE A 12 53.00 3.74 9.39
N LEU A 13 52.00 3.70 10.27
CA LEU A 13 50.88 2.78 10.14
C LEU A 13 49.58 3.60 10.15
N SER A 14 49.06 3.80 8.96
CA SER A 14 47.78 4.42 8.61
C SER A 14 46.62 3.49 9.01
N VAL A 15 45.79 3.92 9.95
CA VAL A 15 44.49 3.29 10.24
C VAL A 15 43.41 4.05 9.45
N PRO A 16 42.67 3.41 8.51
CA PRO A 16 41.73 4.09 7.64
C PRO A 16 40.40 4.41 8.32
N ALA A 17 39.72 5.39 7.72
CA ALA A 17 38.54 6.11 8.18
C ALA A 17 37.33 5.25 8.54
N LEU A 18 36.69 5.60 9.66
CA LEU A 18 35.34 5.17 10.02
C LEU A 18 34.42 6.39 9.88
N ILE A 19 33.86 6.54 8.67
CA ILE A 19 32.85 7.55 8.35
C ILE A 19 31.53 7.08 8.96
N LEU A 20 31.08 7.74 10.03
CA LEU A 20 29.75 7.51 10.59
C LEU A 20 28.76 8.44 9.90
N SER A 21 27.97 7.86 9.01
CA SER A 21 26.97 8.54 8.19
C SER A 21 25.78 9.04 9.00
N VAL A 22 25.31 10.22 8.60
CA VAL A 22 24.18 11.02 9.08
C VAL A 22 22.88 10.21 9.14
N LEU A 23 22.27 10.10 10.33
CA LEU A 23 20.86 9.71 10.49
C LEU A 23 19.98 10.96 10.38
N ALA A 24 19.54 11.25 9.16
CA ALA A 24 18.43 12.15 8.91
C ALA A 24 17.12 11.42 9.27
N VAL A 25 16.55 11.73 10.43
CA VAL A 25 15.19 11.30 10.78
C VAL A 25 14.23 12.20 9.99
N GLY A 26 13.88 11.78 8.78
CA GLY A 26 12.76 12.37 8.04
C GLY A 26 11.44 12.04 8.74
N PRO A 27 10.40 12.90 8.64
CA PRO A 27 9.10 12.59 9.20
C PRO A 27 8.55 11.37 8.48
N ALA A 28 8.26 10.30 9.23
CA ALA A 28 7.54 9.16 8.72
C ALA A 28 6.16 9.65 8.27
N LEU A 29 5.98 9.76 6.95
CA LEU A 29 4.66 9.95 6.36
C LEU A 29 3.79 8.79 6.87
N ALA A 30 2.74 9.12 7.60
CA ALA A 30 1.74 8.16 8.03
C ALA A 30 1.28 7.40 6.79
N GLN A 31 1.68 6.13 6.69
CA GLN A 31 1.21 5.24 5.64
C GLN A 31 -0.28 5.05 5.89
N SER A 32 -1.12 5.71 5.10
CA SER A 32 -2.53 5.35 5.05
C SER A 32 -2.57 3.90 4.59
N VAL A 33 -2.88 2.99 5.50
CA VAL A 33 -3.17 1.60 5.15
C VAL A 33 -4.33 1.67 4.18
N ASP A 34 -4.08 1.42 2.89
CA ASP A 34 -5.15 1.35 1.91
C ASP A 34 -6.05 0.17 2.33
N PRO A 35 -7.30 0.42 2.78
CA PRO A 35 -8.18 -0.66 3.23
C PRO A 35 -8.57 -1.60 2.09
N TYR A 36 -8.14 -1.28 0.86
CA TYR A 36 -8.40 -2.00 -0.37
C TYR A 36 -7.15 -2.67 -0.95
N GLY A 37 -6.06 -2.84 -0.19
CA GLY A 37 -4.83 -3.48 -0.65
C GLY A 37 -4.89 -5.01 -0.76
N ASP A 38 -5.93 -5.57 -1.39
CA ASP A 38 -6.05 -7.01 -1.64
C ASP A 38 -5.45 -7.39 -3.02
N CYS A 39 -5.27 -8.68 -3.30
CA CYS A 39 -4.72 -9.09 -4.59
C CYS A 39 -5.70 -8.88 -5.78
N CYS A 40 -7.00 -8.67 -5.50
CA CYS A 40 -8.02 -8.45 -6.53
C CYS A 40 -8.38 -6.98 -6.75
N VAL A 41 -8.85 -6.28 -5.72
CA VAL A 41 -8.86 -4.81 -5.72
C VAL A 41 -7.53 -4.44 -5.08
N ALA A 42 -6.65 -3.76 -5.81
CA ALA A 42 -5.31 -3.41 -5.32
C ALA A 42 -5.24 -1.99 -4.77
N LYS A 43 -6.10 -1.10 -5.27
CA LYS A 43 -6.15 0.31 -4.88
C LYS A 43 -7.49 0.93 -5.25
N VAL A 44 -8.00 1.86 -4.43
CA VAL A 44 -9.09 2.76 -4.83
C VAL A 44 -8.71 4.19 -4.48
N VAL A 45 -8.60 5.04 -5.49
CA VAL A 45 -8.16 6.44 -5.35
C VAL A 45 -9.26 7.38 -5.76
N MET A 46 -9.58 8.35 -4.91
CA MET A 46 -10.52 9.40 -5.29
C MET A 46 -9.87 10.34 -6.31
N THR A 47 -10.47 10.48 -7.48
CA THR A 47 -9.96 11.32 -8.59
C THR A 47 -10.78 12.59 -8.79
N GLY A 48 -11.99 12.64 -8.23
CA GLY A 48 -12.89 13.79 -8.25
C GLY A 48 -13.83 13.76 -7.05
N VAL A 49 -14.75 14.74 -6.98
CA VAL A 49 -15.70 14.85 -5.85
C VAL A 49 -16.59 13.61 -5.71
N THR A 50 -16.93 13.00 -6.85
CA THR A 50 -17.84 11.85 -6.94
C THR A 50 -17.25 10.72 -7.77
N THR A 51 -15.93 10.70 -8.00
CA THR A 51 -15.28 9.71 -8.87
C THR A 51 -14.06 9.09 -8.20
N TRP A 52 -13.87 7.80 -8.44
CA TRP A 52 -12.73 7.04 -7.96
C TRP A 52 -12.16 6.16 -9.06
N ASP A 53 -10.84 6.11 -9.13
CA ASP A 53 -10.14 5.11 -9.93
C ASP A 53 -9.85 3.88 -9.07
N VAL A 54 -10.35 2.76 -9.55
CA VAL A 54 -10.16 1.43 -9.01
C VAL A 54 -9.06 0.74 -9.80
N THR A 55 -7.97 0.38 -9.12
CA THR A 55 -6.91 -0.46 -9.68
C THR A 55 -7.19 -1.91 -9.33
N CYS A 56 -7.50 -2.71 -10.34
CA CYS A 56 -7.66 -4.15 -10.24
C CYS A 56 -6.29 -4.83 -10.31
N GLY A 57 -5.99 -5.62 -9.29
CA GLY A 57 -4.76 -6.38 -9.14
C GLY A 57 -4.73 -7.65 -9.99
N SER A 58 -3.69 -8.46 -9.80
CA SER A 58 -3.45 -9.65 -10.60
C SER A 58 -4.43 -10.80 -10.36
N CYS A 59 -5.16 -10.80 -9.24
CA CYS A 59 -6.19 -11.81 -8.97
C CYS A 59 -7.55 -11.47 -9.59
N ALA A 60 -7.70 -10.28 -10.16
CA ALA A 60 -8.90 -9.89 -10.90
C ALA A 60 -8.98 -10.68 -12.21
N ALA A 61 -10.19 -11.04 -12.65
CA ALA A 61 -10.36 -11.62 -13.99
C ALA A 61 -10.06 -10.59 -15.10
N ASN A 62 -10.11 -9.30 -14.76
CA ASN A 62 -9.79 -8.17 -15.61
C ASN A 62 -8.86 -7.17 -14.88
N PRO A 63 -7.54 -7.43 -14.85
CA PRO A 63 -6.58 -6.48 -14.31
C PRO A 63 -6.58 -5.17 -15.11
N GLY A 64 -6.44 -4.03 -14.44
CA GLY A 64 -6.50 -2.72 -15.08
C GLY A 64 -6.94 -1.61 -14.14
N VAL A 65 -7.16 -0.42 -14.70
CA VAL A 65 -7.70 0.73 -13.95
C VAL A 65 -9.07 1.07 -14.52
N TYR A 66 -10.06 1.21 -13.65
CA TYR A 66 -11.45 1.49 -14.01
C TYR A 66 -12.00 2.57 -13.12
N THR A 67 -12.85 3.44 -13.67
CA THR A 67 -13.46 4.51 -12.90
C THR A 67 -14.84 4.10 -12.40
N ILE A 68 -15.10 4.35 -11.13
CA ILE A 68 -16.44 4.29 -10.52
C ILE A 68 -16.88 5.71 -10.14
N SER A 69 -18.18 5.95 -10.13
CA SER A 69 -18.75 7.24 -9.76
C SER A 69 -19.92 7.10 -8.80
N GLN A 70 -20.20 8.16 -8.05
CA GLN A 70 -21.35 8.28 -7.17
C GLN A 70 -22.21 9.44 -7.68
N PRO A 71 -23.21 9.19 -8.53
CA PRO A 71 -23.96 10.26 -9.20
C PRO A 71 -24.71 11.16 -8.21
N ASP A 72 -25.12 10.61 -7.07
CA ASP A 72 -25.79 11.33 -6.00
C ASP A 72 -24.99 11.15 -4.70
N PRO A 73 -24.32 12.20 -4.18
CA PRO A 73 -23.50 12.10 -2.98
C PRO A 73 -24.33 11.80 -1.72
N GLU A 74 -25.65 12.06 -1.73
CA GLU A 74 -26.55 11.76 -0.61
C GLU A 74 -26.97 10.28 -0.59
N LYS A 75 -26.77 9.55 -1.70
CA LYS A 75 -27.06 8.12 -1.81
C LYS A 75 -25.78 7.33 -1.84
N LEU A 76 -25.69 6.24 -1.08
CA LEU A 76 -24.54 5.33 -1.10
C LEU A 76 -24.50 4.42 -2.34
N THR A 77 -24.90 4.92 -3.51
CA THR A 77 -24.94 4.15 -4.74
C THR A 77 -23.74 4.50 -5.62
N PHE A 78 -22.91 3.50 -5.88
CA PHE A 78 -21.71 3.62 -6.71
C PHE A 78 -21.91 2.88 -8.02
N ILE A 79 -21.59 3.54 -9.13
CA ILE A 79 -21.78 3.04 -10.49
C ILE A 79 -20.41 2.85 -11.16
N GLY A 80 -20.16 1.63 -11.62
CA GLY A 80 -18.99 1.27 -12.41
C GLY A 80 -19.29 1.17 -13.92
N PRO A 81 -18.26 0.90 -14.73
CA PRO A 81 -18.41 0.62 -16.16
C PRO A 81 -19.43 -0.51 -16.40
N GLY A 82 -20.23 -0.37 -17.46
CA GLY A 82 -21.27 -1.35 -17.81
C GLY A 82 -22.53 -1.27 -16.94
N GLY A 83 -22.67 -0.23 -16.10
CA GLY A 83 -23.87 -0.05 -15.27
C GLY A 83 -23.89 -0.89 -14.00
N ILE A 84 -22.74 -1.39 -13.57
CA ILE A 84 -22.58 -2.11 -12.29
C ILE A 84 -22.93 -1.16 -11.16
N MET A 85 -23.92 -1.50 -10.33
CA MET A 85 -24.34 -0.70 -9.17
C MET A 85 -24.03 -1.44 -7.88
N ALA A 86 -23.50 -0.75 -6.88
CA ALA A 86 -23.30 -1.30 -5.54
C ALA A 86 -23.50 -0.24 -4.46
N ASP A 87 -23.78 -0.72 -3.24
CA ASP A 87 -24.08 0.13 -2.08
C ASP A 87 -22.81 0.58 -1.32
N SER A 88 -21.63 0.18 -1.83
CA SER A 88 -20.35 0.60 -1.29
C SER A 88 -19.30 0.74 -2.39
N ARG A 89 -18.30 1.61 -2.14
CA ARG A 89 -17.15 1.79 -3.06
C ARG A 89 -16.40 0.49 -3.30
N TYR A 90 -16.24 -0.34 -2.25
CA TYR A 90 -15.51 -1.60 -2.37
C TYR A 90 -16.30 -2.66 -3.12
N ASP A 91 -17.60 -2.77 -2.89
CA ASP A 91 -18.42 -3.74 -3.62
C ASP A 91 -18.51 -3.36 -5.11
N ALA A 92 -18.58 -2.06 -5.41
CA ALA A 92 -18.47 -1.57 -6.79
C ALA A 92 -17.08 -1.90 -7.37
N ALA A 93 -16.00 -1.63 -6.63
CA ALA A 93 -14.64 -1.95 -7.06
C ALA A 93 -14.45 -3.46 -7.29
N ALA A 94 -14.93 -4.31 -6.39
CA ALA A 94 -14.81 -5.76 -6.48
C ALA A 94 -15.63 -6.33 -7.66
N ALA A 95 -16.82 -5.78 -7.90
CA ALA A 95 -17.64 -6.15 -9.05
C ALA A 95 -17.01 -5.69 -10.37
N VAL A 96 -16.46 -4.47 -10.41
CA VAL A 96 -15.73 -3.94 -11.58
C VAL A 96 -14.46 -4.74 -11.86
N CYS A 97 -13.73 -5.16 -10.83
CA CYS A 97 -12.56 -6.02 -10.93
C CYS A 97 -12.91 -7.51 -11.11
N GLN A 98 -14.19 -7.86 -11.26
CA GLN A 98 -14.68 -9.23 -11.42
C GLN A 98 -14.01 -10.18 -10.42
N CYS A 99 -13.94 -9.74 -9.17
CA CYS A 99 -13.21 -10.48 -8.16
C CYS A 99 -13.83 -11.86 -7.96
N PRO A 100 -13.00 -12.90 -7.75
CA PRO A 100 -13.51 -14.21 -7.37
C PRO A 100 -14.39 -14.05 -6.12
N SER A 101 -15.52 -14.76 -6.10
CA SER A 101 -16.48 -14.67 -5.01
C SER A 101 -15.79 -14.83 -3.64
N GLN A 102 -15.95 -13.83 -2.79
CA GLN A 102 -15.49 -13.87 -1.41
C GLN A 102 -16.42 -14.69 -0.50
N ASP A 103 -17.46 -15.33 -1.05
CA ASP A 103 -18.44 -16.09 -0.26
C ASP A 103 -17.80 -17.26 0.48
N SER A 104 -16.81 -17.91 -0.13
CA SER A 104 -16.02 -18.97 0.52
C SER A 104 -15.24 -18.43 1.73
N ARG A 105 -14.65 -17.24 1.59
CA ARG A 105 -13.92 -16.54 2.66
C ARG A 105 -14.86 -16.05 3.77
N ARG A 106 -15.99 -15.42 3.40
CA ARG A 106 -17.05 -14.99 4.33
C ARG A 106 -17.68 -16.17 5.06
N ALA A 107 -17.89 -17.30 4.39
CA ALA A 107 -18.38 -18.53 4.99
C ALA A 107 -17.37 -19.11 5.99
N PHE A 108 -16.07 -19.09 5.66
CA PHE A 108 -15.00 -19.49 6.58
C PHE A 108 -14.93 -18.55 7.80
N GLU A 109 -14.90 -17.23 7.59
CA GLU A 109 -14.90 -16.24 8.66
C GLU A 109 -16.14 -16.36 9.55
N LYS A 110 -17.32 -16.58 8.95
CA LYS A 110 -18.56 -16.85 9.70
C LYS A 110 -18.41 -18.11 10.54
N LYS A 111 -17.89 -19.20 9.97
CA LYS A 111 -17.64 -20.46 10.69
C LYS A 111 -16.69 -20.27 11.88
N MET A 112 -15.63 -19.49 11.71
CA MET A 112 -14.70 -19.15 12.80
C MET A 112 -15.38 -18.30 13.88
N ARG A 113 -16.25 -17.37 13.49
CA ARG A 113 -16.99 -16.50 14.41
C ARG A 113 -18.14 -17.20 15.13
N THR A 114 -18.73 -18.25 14.54
CA THR A 114 -19.74 -19.11 15.19
C THR A 114 -19.13 -20.24 16.00
N TYR A 115 -17.80 -20.39 15.98
CA TYR A 115 -17.10 -21.27 16.90
C TYR A 115 -16.96 -20.59 18.27
N ASP A 116 -18.09 -20.18 18.86
CA ASP A 116 -18.16 -19.95 20.31
C ASP A 116 -18.12 -21.34 20.95
N GLY A 117 -17.10 -21.57 21.76
CA GLY A 117 -16.75 -22.86 22.33
C GLY A 117 -17.93 -23.53 23.05
N ASN A 118 -18.17 -24.77 22.64
CA ASN A 118 -18.63 -25.93 23.43
C ASN A 118 -19.23 -25.67 24.82
#